data_AF-A0AAE1HN54-F1
#
_entry.id   AF-A0AAE1HN54-F1
#
_cell.length_a   1.000
_cell.length_b   1.000
_cell.length_c   1.000
_cell.angle_alpha   90.00
_cell.angle_beta   90.00
_cell.angle_gamma   90.00
#
_symmetry.space_group_name_H-M   'P 1'
#
loop_
_entity.id
_entity.type
_entity.pdbx_description
1 polymer ?
#
loop_
_entity_poly.entity_id
_entity_poly.type
_entity_poly.pdbx_seq_one_letter_code
_entity_poly.pdbx_strand_id
1 'polypeptide(L)'
;MPRCVAQDEETLECLEEWRKFPSLNIPAMRNQELIKAPDQFWHEMGIATDAWGEHYFKVLPAFALSALAFPHSNASCERDFSKINNMKTKIRNRLVTPTVRALVLSSQSMRRGPADQCCHSWSPATEMRSRMTAATMYRTATKELDVDDLTKRGSAWE
;
A
#
# COMPACT_ATOMS: atom_id res chain seq x y z
N MET A 1 21.04 6.33 -28.72
CA MET A 1 20.88 7.53 -27.86
C MET A 1 21.76 7.37 -26.64
N PRO A 2 22.58 8.38 -26.27
CA PRO A 2 23.41 8.31 -25.06
C PRO A 2 22.52 8.47 -23.83
N ARG A 3 22.66 7.56 -22.85
CA ARG A 3 21.80 7.50 -21.66
C ARG A 3 22.37 8.43 -20.59
N CYS A 4 21.94 9.69 -20.58
CA CYS A 4 22.30 10.68 -19.56
C CYS A 4 21.43 10.51 -18.32
N VAL A 5 21.76 9.56 -17.45
CA VAL A 5 21.29 9.57 -16.05
C VAL A 5 22.51 9.23 -15.21
N ALA A 6 22.79 10.03 -14.17
CA ALA A 6 23.79 9.69 -13.17
C ALA A 6 23.49 8.28 -12.68
N GLN A 7 24.38 7.35 -12.97
CA GLN A 7 24.15 5.94 -12.68
C GLN A 7 24.49 5.71 -11.22
N ASP A 8 23.46 5.72 -10.38
CA ASP A 8 23.56 5.26 -8.99
C ASP A 8 24.07 3.80 -9.00
N GLU A 9 24.95 3.44 -8.07
CA GLU A 9 25.63 2.14 -8.02
C GLU A 9 24.66 0.95 -8.10
N GLU A 10 23.52 1.06 -7.40
CA GLU A 10 22.44 0.07 -7.41
C GLU A 10 21.79 -0.12 -8.81
N THR A 11 21.69 0.95 -9.60
CA THR A 11 21.15 0.87 -10.97
C THR A 11 22.11 0.18 -11.92
N LEU A 12 23.42 0.32 -11.71
CA LEU A 12 24.45 -0.38 -12.47
C LEU A 12 24.43 -1.87 -12.15
N GLU A 13 24.41 -2.22 -10.87
CA GLU A 13 24.35 -3.61 -10.41
C GLU A 13 23.11 -4.32 -10.98
N CYS A 14 21.94 -3.69 -10.91
CA CYS A 14 20.70 -4.23 -11.47
C CYS A 14 20.80 -4.47 -13.00
N LEU A 15 21.44 -3.55 -13.75
CA LEU A 15 21.65 -3.72 -15.20
C LEU A 15 22.63 -4.85 -15.52
N GLU A 16 23.68 -5.03 -14.72
CA GLU A 16 24.62 -6.13 -14.87
C GLU A 16 23.98 -7.48 -14.57
N GLU A 17 23.21 -7.56 -13.48
CA GLU A 17 22.41 -8.73 -13.12
C GLU A 17 21.42 -9.08 -14.24
N TRP A 18 20.72 -8.09 -14.78
CA TRP A 18 19.81 -8.30 -15.91
C TRP A 18 20.51 -8.84 -17.15
N ARG A 19 21.75 -8.41 -17.43
CA ARG A 19 22.54 -8.93 -18.56
C ARG A 19 22.99 -10.37 -18.35
N LYS A 20 23.25 -10.77 -17.11
CA LYS A 20 23.64 -12.14 -16.73
C LYS A 20 22.43 -13.08 -16.69
N PHE A 21 21.22 -12.56 -16.52
CA PHE A 21 20.02 -13.37 -16.36
C PHE A 21 19.80 -14.42 -17.47
N PRO A 22 19.93 -14.11 -18.79
CA PRO A 22 19.70 -15.11 -19.84
C PRO A 22 20.76 -16.21 -19.92
N SER A 23 21.96 -15.99 -19.39
CA SER A 23 23.05 -16.97 -19.43
C SER A 23 23.04 -17.91 -18.22
N LEU A 24 22.23 -17.62 -17.21
CA LEU A 24 22.08 -18.46 -16.03
C LEU A 24 21.02 -19.53 -16.25
N ASN A 25 21.25 -20.71 -15.68
CA ASN A 25 20.34 -21.85 -15.77
C ASN A 25 19.85 -22.24 -14.37
N ILE A 26 19.00 -21.38 -13.81
CA ILE A 26 18.45 -21.55 -12.46
C ILE A 26 17.19 -22.44 -12.55
N PRO A 27 16.99 -23.42 -11.65
CA PRO A 27 15.83 -24.31 -11.67
C PRO A 27 14.48 -23.58 -11.75
N ALA A 28 14.33 -22.45 -11.06
CA ALA A 28 13.14 -21.60 -11.09
C ALA A 28 12.77 -21.11 -12.51
N MET A 29 13.75 -20.92 -13.39
CA MET A 29 13.54 -20.49 -14.79
C MET A 29 12.88 -21.56 -15.67
N ARG A 30 12.92 -22.84 -15.25
CA ARG A 30 12.29 -23.95 -16.00
C ARG A 30 10.88 -24.27 -15.52
N ASN A 31 10.44 -23.66 -14.42
CA ASN A 31 9.12 -23.90 -13.88
C ASN A 31 8.06 -23.10 -14.63
N GLN A 32 7.31 -23.77 -15.52
CA GLN A 32 6.26 -23.15 -16.32
C GLN A 32 5.11 -22.55 -15.49
N GLU A 33 4.86 -23.05 -14.29
CA GLU A 33 3.82 -22.49 -13.42
C GLU A 33 4.26 -21.16 -12.81
N LEU A 34 5.55 -21.02 -12.46
CA LEU A 34 6.10 -19.73 -12.00
C LEU A 34 6.09 -18.68 -13.12
N ILE A 35 6.33 -19.07 -14.38
CA ILE A 35 6.31 -18.13 -15.51
C ILE A 35 4.92 -17.48 -15.69
N LYS A 36 3.83 -18.16 -15.30
CA LYS A 36 2.46 -17.61 -15.35
C LYS A 36 2.17 -16.63 -14.21
N ALA A 37 2.92 -16.69 -13.11
CA ALA A 37 2.78 -15.86 -11.92
C ALA A 37 4.07 -15.04 -11.70
N PRO A 38 4.22 -13.88 -12.37
CA PRO A 38 5.49 -13.15 -12.40
C PRO A 38 5.92 -12.66 -11.00
N ASP A 39 4.97 -12.37 -10.12
CA ASP A 39 5.22 -12.05 -8.71
C ASP A 39 5.86 -13.21 -7.95
N GLN A 40 5.34 -14.42 -8.12
CA GLN A 40 5.91 -15.64 -7.51
C GLN A 40 7.25 -15.97 -8.13
N PHE A 41 7.40 -15.82 -9.46
CA PHE A 41 8.66 -16.02 -10.16
C PHE A 41 9.77 -15.15 -9.57
N TRP A 42 9.58 -13.83 -9.49
CA TRP A 42 10.62 -12.94 -8.97
C TRP A 42 10.87 -13.12 -7.47
N HIS A 43 9.88 -13.59 -6.71
CA HIS A 43 10.10 -14.00 -5.32
C HIS A 43 11.06 -15.19 -5.22
N GLU A 44 10.79 -16.26 -5.98
CA GLU A 44 11.63 -17.46 -6.03
C GLU A 44 13.05 -17.15 -6.52
N MET A 45 13.18 -16.24 -7.48
CA MET A 45 14.48 -15.78 -7.98
C MET A 45 15.29 -14.99 -6.94
N GLY A 46 14.63 -14.30 -6.00
CA GLY A 46 15.28 -13.61 -4.90
C GLY A 46 15.80 -14.56 -3.82
N ILE A 47 15.13 -15.68 -3.58
CA ILE A 47 15.56 -16.68 -2.60
C ILE A 47 16.51 -17.73 -3.19
N ALA A 48 16.61 -17.83 -4.52
CA ALA A 48 17.47 -18.80 -5.18
C ALA A 48 18.94 -18.52 -4.87
N THR A 49 19.61 -19.53 -4.31
CA THR A 49 21.04 -19.51 -3.98
C THR A 49 21.82 -20.51 -4.81
N ASP A 50 23.10 -20.22 -5.01
CA ASP A 50 24.05 -21.13 -5.63
C ASP A 50 24.47 -22.28 -4.69
N ALA A 51 25.38 -23.13 -5.16
CA ALA A 51 25.92 -24.25 -4.39
C ALA A 51 26.74 -23.83 -3.15
N TRP A 52 27.15 -22.56 -3.07
CA TRP A 52 27.87 -21.96 -1.95
C TRP A 52 26.95 -21.18 -1.00
N GLY A 53 25.65 -21.10 -1.29
CA GLY A 53 24.65 -20.42 -0.48
C GLY A 53 24.53 -18.92 -0.75
N GLU A 54 25.17 -18.40 -1.80
CA GLU A 54 25.06 -16.99 -2.20
C GLU A 54 23.89 -16.80 -3.17
N HIS A 55 23.17 -15.68 -3.05
CA HIS A 55 22.05 -15.36 -3.93
C HIS A 55 22.53 -15.12 -5.37
N TYR A 56 21.81 -15.67 -6.36
CA TYR A 56 22.11 -15.44 -7.78
C TYR A 56 21.96 -13.97 -8.19
N PHE A 57 21.02 -13.28 -7.57
CA PHE A 57 20.75 -11.86 -7.81
C PHE A 57 20.46 -11.15 -6.49
N LYS A 58 21.09 -10.00 -6.28
CA LYS A 58 20.97 -9.21 -5.05
C LYS A 58 19.92 -8.12 -5.19
N VAL A 59 19.85 -7.47 -6.35
CA VAL A 59 19.05 -6.25 -6.55
C VAL A 59 17.90 -6.49 -7.54
N LEU A 60 18.14 -7.29 -8.58
CA LEU A 60 17.21 -7.48 -9.68
C LEU A 60 15.81 -8.00 -9.26
N PRO A 61 15.68 -9.00 -8.36
CA PRO A 61 14.38 -9.51 -7.94
C PRO A 61 13.54 -8.47 -7.20
N ALA A 62 14.18 -7.69 -6.32
CA ALA A 62 13.53 -6.61 -5.59
C ALA A 62 13.06 -5.49 -6.54
N PHE A 63 13.89 -5.14 -7.53
CA PHE A 63 13.52 -4.19 -8.57
C PHE A 63 12.31 -4.69 -9.39
N ALA A 64 12.33 -5.95 -9.84
CA ALA A 64 11.25 -6.52 -10.63
C ALA A 64 9.93 -6.61 -9.85
N LEU A 65 9.96 -7.00 -8.57
CA LEU A 65 8.78 -6.99 -7.70
C LEU A 65 8.24 -5.57 -7.50
N SER A 66 9.12 -4.59 -7.36
CA SER A 66 8.72 -3.17 -7.27
C SER A 66 8.07 -2.70 -8.56
N ALA A 67 8.61 -3.09 -9.71
CA ALA A 67 8.03 -2.80 -11.02
C ALA A 67 6.64 -3.43 -11.19
N LEU A 68 6.44 -4.66 -10.71
CA LEU A 68 5.15 -5.37 -10.74
C LEU A 68 4.11 -4.79 -9.76
N ALA A 69 4.56 -4.12 -8.69
CA ALA A 69 3.67 -3.45 -7.75
C ALA A 69 3.05 -2.16 -8.31
N PHE A 70 3.59 -1.62 -9.41
CA PHE A 70 2.98 -0.46 -10.06
C PHE A 70 1.65 -0.83 -10.73
N PRO A 71 0.59 -0.05 -10.50
CA PRO A 71 -0.67 -0.26 -11.19
C PRO A 71 -0.47 -0.05 -12.70
N HIS A 72 -0.52 -1.14 -13.45
CA HIS A 72 -0.31 -1.16 -14.91
C HIS A 72 -1.40 -0.40 -15.70
N SER A 73 -2.47 0.08 -15.06
CA SER A 73 -3.54 0.79 -15.75
C SER A 73 -4.20 1.86 -14.88
N ASN A 74 -4.51 2.99 -15.51
CA ASN A 74 -5.35 4.04 -14.96
C ASN A 74 -6.75 3.53 -14.58
N ALA A 75 -7.24 2.45 -15.21
CA ALA A 75 -8.53 1.85 -14.88
C ALA A 75 -8.60 1.32 -13.43
N SER A 76 -7.47 0.88 -12.86
CA SER A 76 -7.40 0.51 -11.44
C SER A 76 -7.60 1.73 -10.55
N CYS A 77 -6.97 2.85 -10.88
CA CYS A 77 -7.14 4.12 -10.19
C CYS A 77 -8.58 4.66 -10.34
N GLU A 78 -9.17 4.57 -11.53
CA GLU A 78 -10.56 4.96 -11.80
C GLU A 78 -11.57 4.15 -10.99
N ARG A 79 -11.32 2.84 -10.81
CA ARG A 79 -12.16 1.99 -9.94
C ARG A 79 -12.15 2.49 -8.50
N ASP A 80 -11.01 2.92 -7.99
CA ASP A 80 -10.91 3.48 -6.64
C ASP A 80 -11.50 4.89 -6.55
N PHE A 81 -11.31 5.73 -7.58
CA PHE A 81 -11.98 7.03 -7.68
C PHE A 81 -13.50 6.91 -7.74
N SER A 82 -14.04 5.90 -8.41
CA SER A 82 -15.47 5.62 -8.45
C SER A 82 -16.03 5.28 -7.06
N LYS A 83 -15.32 4.46 -6.26
CA LYS A 83 -15.69 4.18 -4.87
C LYS A 83 -15.69 5.45 -4.03
N ILE A 84 -14.64 6.27 -4.16
CA ILE A 84 -14.54 7.56 -3.45
C ILE A 84 -15.68 8.49 -3.87
N ASN A 85 -16.02 8.53 -5.16
CA ASN A 85 -17.11 9.35 -5.67
C ASN A 85 -18.46 8.90 -5.08
N ASN A 86 -18.77 7.60 -5.08
CA ASN A 86 -19.98 7.07 -4.46
C ASN A 86 -20.09 7.41 -2.96
N MET A 87 -18.98 7.41 -2.24
CA MET A 87 -18.93 7.80 -0.82
C MET A 87 -19.16 9.30 -0.61
N LYS A 88 -18.78 10.14 -1.58
CA LYS A 88 -18.90 11.61 -1.50
C LYS A 88 -20.22 12.17 -2.01
N THR A 89 -20.86 11.54 -3.01
CA THR A 89 -21.89 12.22 -3.81
C THR A 89 -23.27 11.59 -3.82
N LYS A 90 -23.45 10.29 -3.51
CA LYS A 90 -24.75 9.63 -3.74
C LYS A 90 -25.51 9.13 -2.50
N ILE A 91 -24.83 8.75 -1.41
CA ILE A 91 -25.48 8.12 -0.24
C ILE A 91 -25.23 8.90 1.08
N ARG A 92 -24.22 9.77 1.16
CA ARG A 92 -23.85 10.48 2.40
C ARG A 92 -23.58 11.96 2.14
N ASN A 93 -24.09 12.83 3.01
CA ASN A 93 -23.73 14.25 3.05
C ASN A 93 -22.20 14.40 3.05
N ARG A 94 -21.68 15.32 2.23
CA ARG A 94 -20.26 15.64 1.99
C ARG A 94 -19.36 15.35 3.20
N LEU A 95 -18.79 14.15 3.24
CA LEU A 95 -17.92 13.72 4.33
C LEU A 95 -16.61 14.49 4.30
N VAL A 96 -16.11 14.89 5.48
CA VAL A 96 -14.78 15.48 5.61
C VAL A 96 -13.71 14.47 5.15
N THR A 97 -12.64 14.97 4.53
CA THR A 97 -11.54 14.18 3.95
C THR A 97 -10.97 13.09 4.88
N PRO A 98 -10.73 13.33 6.19
CA PRO A 98 -10.24 12.27 7.09
C PRO A 98 -11.22 11.10 7.21
N THR A 99 -12.53 11.37 7.22
CA THR A 99 -13.56 10.32 7.29
C THR A 99 -13.61 9.51 6.00
N VAL A 100 -13.47 10.16 4.83
CA VAL A 100 -13.39 9.44 3.55
C VAL A 100 -12.16 8.54 3.51
N ARG A 101 -10.99 9.05 3.94
CA ARG A 101 -9.75 8.26 4.02
C ARG A 101 -9.90 7.05 4.93
N ALA A 102 -10.46 7.24 6.13
CA ALA A 102 -10.69 6.17 7.10
C ALA A 102 -11.61 5.10 6.51
N LEU A 103 -12.73 5.50 5.90
CA LEU A 103 -13.67 4.56 5.29
C LEU A 103 -13.06 3.77 4.12
N VAL A 104 -12.28 4.41 3.25
CA VAL A 104 -11.56 3.72 2.16
C VAL A 104 -10.59 2.69 2.75
N LEU A 105 -9.79 3.09 3.73
CA LEU A 105 -8.81 2.21 4.38
C LEU A 105 -9.50 0.99 5.02
N SER A 106 -10.55 1.22 5.81
CA SER A 106 -11.35 0.15 6.42
C SER A 106 -11.95 -0.79 5.37
N SER A 107 -12.44 -0.26 4.24
CA SER A 107 -13.00 -1.07 3.15
C SER A 107 -11.95 -1.96 2.47
N GLN A 108 -10.70 -1.51 2.39
CA GLN A 108 -9.60 -2.28 1.84
C GLN A 108 -9.09 -3.33 2.83
N SER A 109 -9.06 -3.02 4.13
CA SER A 109 -8.65 -3.96 5.19
C SER A 109 -9.52 -5.22 5.24
N MET A 110 -10.81 -5.12 4.88
CA MET A 110 -11.72 -6.27 4.80
C MET A 110 -11.50 -7.15 3.57
N ARG A 111 -10.78 -6.66 2.54
CA ARG A 111 -10.56 -7.38 1.26
C ARG A 111 -9.23 -8.13 1.18
N ARG A 112 -8.37 -8.01 2.20
CA ARG A 112 -7.02 -8.60 2.24
C ARG A 112 -6.96 -10.02 2.82
N GLY A 113 -8.07 -10.77 2.81
CA GLY A 113 -8.07 -12.20 3.14
C GLY A 113 -7.67 -13.06 1.93
N PRO A 114 -7.34 -14.35 2.14
CA PRO A 114 -7.37 -15.34 1.05
C PRO A 114 -8.71 -15.23 0.31
N ALA A 115 -8.74 -15.56 -0.98
CA ALA A 115 -9.90 -15.34 -1.86
C ALA A 115 -11.27 -15.87 -1.34
N ASP A 116 -11.25 -16.72 -0.32
CA ASP A 116 -12.42 -17.35 0.31
C ASP A 116 -12.83 -16.75 1.68
N GLN A 117 -12.04 -15.85 2.26
CA GLN A 117 -12.40 -15.13 3.49
C GLN A 117 -13.10 -13.82 3.16
N CYS A 118 -14.34 -13.94 2.73
CA CYS A 118 -15.25 -12.83 2.51
C CYS A 118 -15.66 -12.16 3.84
N CYS A 119 -16.36 -11.02 3.77
CA CYS A 119 -16.80 -10.13 4.87
C CYS A 119 -17.49 -10.81 6.07
N HIS A 120 -17.88 -12.08 5.95
CA HIS A 120 -18.46 -12.90 7.01
C HIS A 120 -17.43 -13.49 7.97
N SER A 121 -16.19 -13.67 7.53
CA SER A 121 -15.11 -14.29 8.30
C SER A 121 -14.11 -13.29 8.87
N TRP A 122 -14.19 -12.03 8.42
CA TRP A 122 -13.26 -10.99 8.83
C TRP A 122 -13.47 -10.66 10.31
N SER A 123 -12.40 -10.79 11.09
CA SER A 123 -12.33 -10.35 12.48
C SER A 123 -11.22 -9.32 12.63
N PRO A 124 -11.46 -8.20 13.33
CA PRO A 124 -10.43 -7.19 13.55
C PRO A 124 -9.26 -7.76 14.37
N ALA A 125 -8.03 -7.36 14.04
CA ALA A 125 -6.86 -7.68 14.83
C ALA A 125 -7.01 -7.17 16.28
N THR A 126 -6.37 -7.83 17.25
CA THR A 126 -6.44 -7.43 18.67
C THR A 126 -5.99 -5.98 18.88
N GLU A 127 -5.01 -5.51 18.11
CA GLU A 127 -4.58 -4.10 18.12
C GLU A 127 -5.67 -3.14 17.61
N MET A 128 -6.44 -3.54 16.60
CA MET A 128 -7.54 -2.72 16.09
C MET A 128 -8.65 -2.60 17.16
N ARG A 129 -8.92 -3.70 17.88
CA ARG A 129 -9.88 -3.72 18.99
C ARG A 129 -9.43 -2.83 20.15
N SER A 130 -8.15 -2.84 20.52
CA SER A 130 -7.65 -2.02 21.64
C SER A 130 -7.73 -0.51 21.35
N ARG A 131 -7.65 -0.11 20.08
CA ARG A 131 -7.79 1.29 19.66
C ARG A 131 -9.25 1.77 19.60
N MET A 132 -10.22 0.86 19.54
CA MET A 132 -11.66 1.16 19.49
C MET A 132 -12.31 1.24 20.88
N THR A 133 -11.60 1.80 21.87
CA THR A 133 -12.12 2.01 23.22
C THR A 133 -12.82 3.36 23.36
N ALA A 134 -13.83 3.44 24.23
CA ALA A 134 -14.60 4.66 24.49
C ALA A 134 -13.71 5.86 24.89
N ALA A 135 -12.65 5.61 25.67
CA ALA A 135 -11.68 6.63 26.06
C ALA A 135 -10.92 7.27 24.87
N THR A 136 -10.76 6.52 23.77
CA THR A 136 -10.08 6.99 22.55
C THR A 136 -11.07 7.66 21.60
N MET A 137 -12.24 7.05 21.40
CA MET A 137 -13.26 7.53 20.45
C MET A 137 -14.01 8.76 20.95
N TYR A 138 -14.25 8.85 22.25
CA TYR A 138 -14.99 9.93 22.90
C TYR A 138 -14.09 10.75 23.81
N ARG A 139 -12.80 10.92 23.45
CA ARG A 139 -11.90 11.80 24.19
C ARG A 139 -12.53 13.19 24.22
N THR A 140 -13.10 13.55 25.36
CA THR A 140 -13.64 14.88 25.58
C THR A 140 -12.44 15.80 25.55
N ALA A 141 -12.34 16.64 24.53
CA ALA A 141 -11.41 17.75 24.60
C ALA A 141 -11.87 18.57 25.81
N THR A 142 -11.11 18.51 26.90
CA THR A 142 -11.10 19.59 27.88
C THR A 142 -10.60 20.79 27.12
N LYS A 143 -11.52 21.48 26.44
CA LYS A 143 -11.31 22.88 26.11
C LYS A 143 -11.16 23.52 27.48
N GLU A 144 -9.92 23.83 27.86
CA GLU A 144 -9.72 25.00 28.70
C GLU A 144 -10.45 26.11 27.95
N LEU A 145 -11.62 26.47 28.46
CA LEU A 145 -12.36 27.61 27.98
C LEU A 145 -11.46 28.79 28.28
N ASP A 146 -10.80 29.31 27.24
CA ASP A 146 -10.15 30.60 27.31
C ASP A 146 -11.27 31.62 27.57
N VAL A 147 -11.38 32.04 28.83
CA VAL A 147 -12.47 32.88 29.36
C VAL A 147 -12.52 34.25 28.64
N ASP A 148 -11.47 34.60 27.91
CA ASP A 148 -11.33 35.87 27.20
C ASP A 148 -12.10 35.98 25.86
N ASP A 149 -12.62 34.88 25.29
CA ASP A 149 -13.42 34.95 24.05
C ASP A 149 -14.92 35.23 24.30
N LEU A 150 -15.41 35.01 25.53
CA LEU A 150 -16.81 35.23 25.89
C LEU A 150 -17.12 36.69 26.27
N THR A 151 -16.13 37.46 26.71
CA THR A 151 -16.33 38.88 27.07
C THR A 151 -16.37 39.81 25.86
N LYS A 152 -15.85 39.40 24.69
CA LYS A 152 -15.84 40.23 23.46
C LYS A 152 -17.14 40.20 22.65
N ARG A 153 -18.04 39.26 22.90
CA ARG A 153 -19.34 39.16 22.19
C ARG A 153 -20.50 39.84 22.92
N GLY A 154 -20.30 40.33 24.15
CA GLY A 154 -21.35 40.94 24.96
C GLY A 154 -21.53 42.45 24.78
N SER A 155 -20.60 43.17 24.15
CA SER A 155 -20.64 44.65 24.09
C SER A 155 -21.11 45.23 22.75
N ALA A 156 -21.77 44.44 21.90
CA ALA A 156 -22.22 44.89 20.58
C ALA A 156 -23.73 45.22 20.49
N TRP A 157 -24.43 45.18 21.62
CA TRP A 157 -25.85 45.54 21.72
C TRP A 157 -26.15 46.30 23.02
N GLU A 158 -25.50 47.44 23.20
CA GLU A 158 -25.99 48.56 24.02
C GLU A 158 -25.48 49.87 23.43
#